data_AF-F4T085-F1
#
_entry.id   AF-F4T085-F1
#
_cell.length_a   1.000
_cell.length_b   1.000
_cell.length_c   1.000
_cell.angle_alpha   90.00
_cell.angle_beta   90.00
_cell.angle_gamma   90.00
#
_symmetry.space_group_name_H-M   'P 1'
#
loop_
_entity.id
_entity.type
_entity.pdbx_description
1 polymer ?
#
loop_
_entity_poly.entity_id
_entity_poly.type
_entity_poly.pdbx_seq_one_letter_code
_entity_poly.pdbx_strand_id
1 'polypeptide(L)'
;MNLVTLKTWGKLRYPDNPPSISTLRRWARNGNIYPAPELHGRSYRVVPEAFYINPNKVDTDITHHQPNGRQGRDSPLLEKLKHAAEKIRSQFA
;
A
#
# COMPACT_ATOMS: atom_id res chain seq x y z
N MET A 1 -7.83 -17.98 8.22
CA MET A 1 -7.71 -16.53 8.49
C MET A 1 -9.10 -15.95 8.71
N ASN A 2 -9.29 -15.10 9.71
CA ASN A 2 -10.58 -14.45 9.94
C ASN A 2 -10.71 -13.25 8.98
N LEU A 3 -11.73 -13.25 8.13
CA LEU A 3 -11.94 -12.21 7.11
C LEU A 3 -13.23 -11.44 7.39
N VAL A 4 -13.15 -10.11 7.29
CA VAL A 4 -14.28 -9.20 7.51
C VAL A 4 -14.71 -8.53 6.21
N THR A 5 -15.90 -7.95 6.19
CA THR A 5 -16.34 -7.14 5.04
C THR A 5 -15.59 -5.81 4.98
N LEU A 6 -15.50 -5.18 3.80
CA LEU A 6 -14.96 -3.82 3.67
C LEU A 6 -15.63 -2.82 4.63
N LYS A 7 -16.95 -2.90 4.80
CA LYS A 7 -17.70 -1.99 5.69
C LYS A 7 -17.28 -2.17 7.14
N THR A 8 -17.11 -3.42 7.59
CA THR A 8 -16.64 -3.73 8.94
C THR A 8 -15.19 -3.27 9.12
N TRP A 9 -14.31 -3.60 8.17
CA TRP A 9 -12.92 -3.16 8.19
C TRP A 9 -12.79 -1.63 8.25
N GLY A 10 -13.57 -0.90 7.47
CA GLY A 10 -13.57 0.57 7.49
C GLY A 10 -13.95 1.15 8.85
N LYS A 11 -14.93 0.55 9.53
CA LYS A 11 -15.31 0.94 10.90
C LYS A 11 -14.23 0.60 11.93
N LEU A 12 -13.59 -0.55 11.79
CA LEU A 12 -12.50 -0.96 12.69
C LEU A 12 -11.28 -0.05 12.55
N ARG A 13 -10.92 0.31 11.30
CA ARG A 13 -9.72 1.09 11.01
C ARG A 13 -9.91 2.60 11.21
N TYR A 14 -11.13 3.11 11.04
CA TYR A 14 -11.46 4.52 11.12
C TYR A 14 -12.71 4.70 12.00
N PRO A 15 -12.59 4.53 13.33
CA PRO A 15 -13.74 4.54 14.24
C PRO A 15 -14.49 5.88 14.26
N ASP A 16 -13.78 7.00 14.15
CA ASP A 16 -14.37 8.34 14.25
C ASP A 16 -15.06 8.80 12.95
N ASN A 17 -14.50 8.42 11.80
CA ASN A 17 -15.00 8.83 10.49
C ASN A 17 -14.72 7.77 9.41
N PRO A 18 -15.52 6.68 9.37
CA PRO A 18 -15.30 5.61 8.42
C PRO A 18 -15.59 6.06 6.98
N PRO A 19 -14.70 5.77 6.01
CA PRO A 19 -14.95 6.05 4.61
C PRO A 19 -16.22 5.37 4.09
N SER A 20 -16.86 5.98 3.09
CA SER A 20 -18.03 5.39 2.44
C SER A 20 -17.67 4.06 1.74
N ILE A 21 -18.66 3.18 1.58
CA ILE A 21 -18.45 1.87 0.95
C ILE A 21 -17.95 1.98 -0.50
N SER A 22 -18.32 3.03 -1.23
CA SER A 22 -17.84 3.28 -2.59
C SER A 22 -16.34 3.58 -2.61
N THR A 23 -15.87 4.40 -1.66
CA THR A 23 -14.44 4.68 -1.46
C THR A 23 -13.67 3.42 -1.10
N LEU A 24 -14.17 2.62 -0.16
CA LEU A 24 -13.53 1.36 0.24
C LEU A 24 -13.43 0.36 -0.92
N ARG A 25 -14.46 0.25 -1.76
CA ARG A 25 -14.44 -0.57 -2.97
C ARG A 25 -13.47 -0.03 -4.02
N ARG A 26 -13.32 1.29 -4.14
CA ARG A 26 -12.31 1.91 -5.00
C ARG A 26 -10.90 1.54 -4.51
N TRP A 27 -10.64 1.64 -3.21
CA TRP A 27 -9.35 1.26 -2.62
C TRP A 27 -9.02 -0.22 -2.83
N ALA A 28 -9.99 -1.12 -2.64
CA ALA A 28 -9.80 -2.54 -2.90
C ALA A 28 -9.44 -2.82 -4.37
N ARG A 29 -10.15 -2.20 -5.33
CA ARG A 29 -9.86 -2.35 -6.77
C ARG A 29 -8.51 -1.78 -7.17
N ASN A 30 -8.11 -0.67 -6.56
CA ASN A 30 -6.87 0.04 -6.88
C ASN A 30 -5.64 -0.55 -6.16
N GLY A 31 -5.79 -1.58 -5.32
CA GLY A 31 -4.69 -2.14 -4.55
C GLY A 31 -4.21 -1.24 -3.40
N ASN A 32 -5.05 -0.34 -2.89
CA ASN A 32 -4.70 0.55 -1.79
C ASN A 32 -4.88 -0.08 -0.40
N ILE A 33 -5.16 -1.38 -0.30
CA ILE A 33 -5.32 -2.09 0.97
C ILE A 33 -4.34 -3.26 0.98
N TYR A 34 -3.55 -3.38 2.04
CA TYR A 34 -2.59 -4.47 2.21
C TYR A 34 -2.76 -5.16 3.57
N PRO A 35 -2.81 -6.51 3.64
CA PRO A 35 -2.81 -7.45 2.51
C PRO A 35 -4.00 -7.26 1.55
N ALA A 36 -3.83 -7.69 0.30
CA ALA A 36 -4.82 -7.46 -0.76
C ALA A 36 -6.17 -8.09 -0.40
N PRO A 37 -7.29 -7.36 -0.57
CA PRO A 37 -8.63 -7.93 -0.37
C PRO A 37 -8.95 -9.09 -1.32
N GLU A 38 -9.64 -10.10 -0.80
CA GLU A 38 -10.14 -11.23 -1.58
C GLU A 38 -11.57 -10.95 -2.09
N LEU A 39 -11.85 -11.23 -3.37
CA LEU A 39 -13.21 -11.12 -3.91
C LEU A 39 -13.95 -12.44 -3.73
N HIS A 40 -14.92 -12.48 -2.81
CA HIS A 40 -15.78 -13.64 -2.58
C HIS A 40 -17.18 -13.35 -3.17
N GLY A 41 -17.42 -13.87 -4.38
CA GLY A 41 -18.64 -13.59 -5.15
C GLY A 41 -18.73 -12.11 -5.54
N ARG A 42 -19.69 -11.38 -4.98
CA ARG A 42 -19.91 -9.94 -5.27
C ARG A 42 -19.34 -9.00 -4.20
N SER A 43 -18.64 -9.54 -3.21
CA SER A 43 -18.21 -8.80 -2.02
C SER A 43 -16.74 -9.04 -1.71
N TYR A 44 -16.02 -7.96 -1.40
CA TYR A 44 -14.65 -8.06 -0.93
C TYR A 44 -14.59 -8.47 0.55
N ARG A 45 -13.58 -9.28 0.86
CA ARG A 45 -13.20 -9.76 2.18
C ARG A 45 -11.78 -9.30 2.48
N VAL A 46 -11.58 -8.80 3.68
CA VAL A 46 -10.33 -8.15 4.10
C VAL A 46 -9.91 -8.71 5.44
N VAL A 47 -8.60 -8.87 5.64
CA VAL A 47 -8.03 -9.17 6.96
C VAL A 47 -8.29 -7.97 7.88
N PRO A 48 -8.77 -8.15 9.13
CA PRO A 48 -9.02 -7.06 10.05
C PRO A 48 -7.82 -6.11 10.24
N GLU A 49 -6.62 -6.67 10.28
CA GLU A 49 -5.35 -5.96 10.47
C GLU A 49 -4.79 -5.30 9.20
N ALA A 50 -5.50 -5.39 8.06
CA ALA A 50 -5.06 -4.74 6.85
C ALA A 50 -5.01 -3.21 7.02
N PHE A 51 -4.09 -2.55 6.33
CA PHE A 51 -3.93 -1.10 6.37
C PHE A 51 -4.05 -0.48 4.98
N TYR A 52 -4.40 0.82 4.97
CA TYR A 52 -4.49 1.60 3.74
C TYR A 52 -3.11 2.10 3.30
N ILE A 53 -2.82 1.97 2.01
CA ILE A 53 -1.64 2.51 1.34
C ILE A 53 -2.08 3.73 0.53
N ASN A 54 -1.52 4.91 0.86
CA ASN A 54 -1.77 6.12 0.10
C ASN A 54 -0.99 6.07 -1.23
N PRO A 55 -1.67 6.05 -2.40
CA PRO A 55 -1.00 5.95 -3.69
C PRO A 55 -0.12 7.17 -4.00
N ASN A 56 -0.39 8.33 -3.39
CA ASN A 56 0.41 9.54 -3.60
C ASN A 56 1.62 9.64 -2.66
N LYS A 57 1.79 8.68 -1.74
CA LYS A 57 2.96 8.59 -0.85
C LYS A 57 3.91 7.45 -1.23
N VAL A 58 3.55 6.63 -2.22
CA VAL A 58 4.43 5.59 -2.73
C VAL A 58 5.16 6.16 -3.93
N ASP A 59 6.43 6.42 -3.75
CA ASP A 59 7.30 6.82 -4.84
C ASP A 59 7.63 5.55 -5.65
N THR A 60 7.57 5.61 -6.98
CA THR A 60 7.94 4.46 -7.83
C THR A 60 9.44 4.18 -7.76
N ASP A 61 10.20 5.18 -7.31
CA ASP A 61 11.63 5.10 -7.16
C ASP A 61 12.02 5.00 -5.68
N ILE A 62 13.09 4.25 -5.44
CA ILE A 62 13.65 4.09 -4.09
C ILE A 62 14.40 5.38 -3.76
N THR A 63 13.69 6.35 -3.20
CA THR A 63 14.22 7.67 -2.86
C THR A 63 14.60 7.75 -1.38
N HIS A 64 15.71 8.45 -1.10
CA HIS A 64 16.13 8.74 0.26
C HIS A 64 15.41 9.99 0.76
N HIS A 65 14.41 9.83 1.62
CA HIS A 65 13.69 10.98 2.17
C HIS A 65 14.38 11.48 3.44
N GLN A 66 15.24 12.50 3.32
CA GLN A 66 15.78 13.20 4.49
C GLN A 66 14.81 14.30 4.95
N PRO A 67 14.39 14.32 6.23
CA PRO A 67 13.43 15.32 6.73
C PRO A 67 13.96 16.76 6.65
N ASN A 68 15.28 16.94 6.58
CA ASN A 68 15.93 18.25 6.52
C ASN A 68 16.31 18.67 5.10
N GLY A 69 15.86 17.95 4.06
CA GLY A 69 16.13 18.28 2.65
C GLY A 69 17.59 18.15 2.22
N ARG A 70 18.48 17.64 3.08
CA ARG A 70 19.88 17.39 2.72
C ARG A 70 19.96 16.16 1.81
N GLN A 71 20.70 16.28 0.72
CA GLN A 71 21.03 15.15 -0.14
C GLN A 71 22.35 14.55 0.36
N GLY A 72 22.26 13.76 1.44
CA GLY A 72 23.39 12.95 1.90
C GLY A 72 23.68 11.79 0.95
N ARG A 73 24.85 11.13 1.10
CA ARG A 73 25.14 9.87 0.42
C ARG A 73 24.11 8.82 0.79
N ASP A 74 23.77 7.98 -0.18
CA ASP A 74 22.90 6.83 0.04
C ASP A 74 23.55 5.87 1.04
N SER A 75 22.74 5.23 1.88
CA SER A 75 23.25 4.16 2.72
C SER A 75 23.62 2.95 1.85
N PRO A 76 24.58 2.11 2.25
CA PRO A 76 24.96 0.91 1.48
C PRO A 76 23.77 -0.02 1.18
N LEU A 77 22.74 -0.03 2.04
CA LEU A 77 21.50 -0.78 1.78
C LEU A 77 20.69 -0.15 0.64
N LEU A 78 20.56 1.18 0.63
CA LEU A 78 19.79 1.88 -0.38
C LEU A 78 20.44 1.75 -1.76
N GLU A 79 21.77 1.82 -1.84
CA GLU A 79 22.50 1.55 -3.09
C GLU A 79 22.22 0.14 -3.61
N LYS A 80 22.30 -0.88 -2.73
CA LYS A 80 21.97 -2.27 -3.09
C LYS A 80 20.54 -2.40 -3.61
N LEU A 81 19.57 -1.74 -2.98
CA LEU A 81 18.18 -1.76 -3.39
C LEU A 81 17.97 -1.10 -4.76
N LYS A 82 18.63 0.05 -5.00
CA LYS A 82 18.60 0.74 -6.29
C LYS A 82 19.16 -0.14 -7.42
N HIS A 83 20.34 -0.73 -7.21
CA HIS A 83 20.95 -1.65 -8.19
C HIS A 83 20.09 -2.88 -8.45
N ALA A 84 19.48 -3.46 -7.41
CA ALA A 84 18.60 -4.61 -7.56
C ALA A 84 17.35 -4.25 -8.38
N ALA A 85 16.75 -3.08 -8.11
CA ALA A 85 15.58 -2.61 -8.86
C ALA A 85 15.91 -2.31 -10.33
N GLU A 86 17.06 -1.70 -10.63
CA GLU A 86 17.52 -1.44 -11.99
C GLU A 86 17.74 -2.73 -12.79
N LYS A 87 18.38 -3.72 -12.16
CA LYS A 87 18.59 -5.05 -12.75
C LYS A 87 17.27 -5.75 -13.07
N ILE A 88 16.26 -5.61 -12.22
CA ILE A 88 14.92 -6.16 -12.48
C ILE A 88 14.28 -5.44 -13.66
N ARG A 89 14.30 -4.09 -13.68
CA ARG A 89 13.68 -3.31 -14.77
C ARG A 89 14.28 -3.64 -16.15
N SER A 90 15.60 -3.84 -16.23
CA SER A 90 16.27 -4.19 -17.49
C SER A 90 16.00 -5.62 -17.97
N GLN A 91 15.53 -6.53 -17.11
CA GLN A 91 15.12 -7.88 -17.52
C GLN A 91 13.74 -7.94 -18.16
N PHE A 92 12.92 -6.91 -17.96
CA PHE A 92 11.53 -6.85 -18.45
C PHE A 92 11.30 -5.72 -19.47
N ALA A 93 12.36 -5.04 -19.92
CA ALA A 93 12.35 -4.02 -20.96
C ALA A 93 12.87 -4.60 -22.28
#